data_AF-A0AAP0RIX4-F1
#
_entry.id   AF-A0AAP0RIX4-F1
#
_cell.length_a   1.000
_cell.length_b   1.000
_cell.length_c   1.000
_cell.angle_alpha   90.00
_cell.angle_beta   90.00
_cell.angle_gamma   90.00
#
_symmetry.space_group_name_H-M   'P 1'
#
loop_
_entity.id
_entity.type
_entity.pdbx_description
1 polymer ?
#
loop_
_entity_poly.entity_id
_entity_poly.type
_entity_poly.pdbx_seq_one_letter_code
_entity_poly.pdbx_strand_id
1 'polypeptide(L)'
;MRKLETVLDGYENVEVVPSLFVFMGNFCSHPCNLSFHSFSSLRLHFGKLGQIIGAHTRLKEHSRFLFIPGPDDAGPSTVLPRCALPKYLTEELQKHIPNAIFLSNPCRIKFYTQEIVFFRQDLLYRMRRSCLMAPSTEETSDPFEHLVATITHQSHLCPLPLSVQPIIWNYDHCLHLYPTPHTIVLGDRSEQKAFNYTGITCFNPGSVFK
;
A
#
# COMPACT_ATOMS: atom_id res chain seq x y z
N MET A 1 -7.18 -7.29 15.15
CA MET A 1 -8.30 -8.09 14.64
C MET A 1 -9.65 -7.48 15.02
N ARG A 2 -10.00 -7.30 16.30
CA ARG A 2 -11.29 -6.68 16.70
C ARG A 2 -11.64 -5.35 16.00
N LYS A 3 -10.70 -4.40 15.93
CA LYS A 3 -10.92 -3.11 15.21
C LYS A 3 -11.27 -3.33 13.72
N LEU A 4 -10.68 -4.34 13.08
CA LEU A 4 -10.96 -4.66 11.68
C LEU A 4 -12.32 -5.31 11.52
N GLU A 5 -12.71 -6.22 12.43
CA GLU A 5 -14.05 -6.78 12.49
C GLU A 5 -15.10 -5.66 12.56
N THR A 6 -14.94 -4.71 13.49
CA THR A 6 -15.86 -3.56 13.60
C THR A 6 -15.98 -2.73 12.32
N VAL A 7 -14.87 -2.55 11.58
CA VAL A 7 -14.90 -1.85 10.29
C VAL A 7 -15.66 -2.66 9.23
N LEU A 8 -15.42 -3.97 9.17
CA LEU A 8 -16.11 -4.86 8.23
C LEU A 8 -17.60 -4.99 8.56
N ASP A 9 -17.96 -5.13 9.83
CA ASP A 9 -19.34 -5.09 10.33
C ASP A 9 -20.02 -3.79 9.90
N GLY A 10 -19.31 -2.65 10.02
CA GLY A 10 -19.79 -1.36 9.58
C GLY A 10 -20.16 -1.35 8.10
N TYR A 11 -19.28 -1.87 7.23
CA TYR A 11 -19.52 -1.92 5.78
C TYR A 11 -20.56 -2.96 5.35
N GLU A 12 -20.65 -4.09 6.05
CA GLU A 12 -21.66 -5.13 5.79
C GLU A 12 -23.08 -4.60 6.04
N ASN A 13 -23.24 -3.61 6.93
CA ASN A 13 -24.53 -2.98 7.25
C ASN A 13 -24.92 -1.81 6.32
N VAL A 14 -24.03 -1.38 5.41
CA VAL A 14 -24.35 -0.32 4.45
C VAL A 14 -25.22 -0.88 3.31
N GLU A 15 -26.05 -0.02 2.72
CA GLU A 15 -26.88 -0.38 1.55
C GLU A 15 -26.00 -0.83 0.37
N VAL A 16 -24.97 -0.03 0.05
CA VAL A 16 -24.00 -0.31 -1.01
C VAL A 16 -22.66 -0.67 -0.39
N VAL A 17 -22.21 -1.90 -0.62
CA VAL A 17 -20.89 -2.37 -0.17
C VAL A 17 -19.77 -1.86 -1.08
N PRO A 18 -18.56 -1.61 -0.55
CA PRO A 18 -17.43 -1.17 -1.36
C PRO A 18 -17.03 -2.22 -2.40
N SER A 19 -16.82 -1.83 -3.65
CA SER A 19 -16.41 -2.78 -4.70
C SER A 19 -15.00 -3.33 -4.51
N LEU A 20 -14.12 -2.62 -3.81
CA LEU A 20 -12.73 -2.99 -3.60
C LEU A 20 -12.22 -2.54 -2.22
N PHE A 21 -11.68 -3.48 -1.46
CA PHE A 21 -10.87 -3.23 -0.27
C PHE A 21 -9.40 -3.40 -0.61
N VAL A 22 -8.59 -2.40 -0.28
CA VAL A 22 -7.14 -2.44 -0.50
C VAL A 22 -6.44 -2.50 0.85
N PHE A 23 -5.76 -3.61 1.10
CA PHE A 23 -4.92 -3.84 2.27
C PHE A 23 -3.47 -3.64 1.87
N MET A 24 -2.89 -2.53 2.33
CA MET A 24 -1.46 -2.28 2.20
C MET A 24 -0.74 -2.79 3.44
N GLY A 25 0.39 -3.46 3.24
CA GLY A 25 1.26 -3.92 4.31
C GLY A 25 1.78 -2.77 5.20
N ASN A 26 2.48 -3.05 6.29
CA ASN A 26 3.00 -4.36 6.67
C ASN A 26 1.94 -5.23 7.34
N PHE A 27 1.91 -6.51 7.00
CA PHE A 27 0.97 -7.49 7.57
C PHE A 27 1.46 -8.09 8.89
N CYS A 28 2.74 -7.90 9.21
CA CYS A 28 3.32 -8.19 10.52
C CYS A 28 3.69 -6.90 11.26
N SER A 29 3.52 -6.91 12.58
CA SER A 29 3.96 -5.81 13.46
C SER A 29 5.49 -5.73 13.58
N HIS A 30 6.17 -6.86 13.38
CA HIS A 30 7.62 -6.95 13.37
C HIS A 30 8.09 -7.38 11.98
N PRO A 31 9.27 -6.94 11.53
CA PRO A 31 9.80 -7.36 10.24
C PRO A 31 9.86 -8.89 10.12
N CYS A 32 9.37 -9.40 9.00
CA CYS A 32 9.36 -10.84 8.76
C CYS A 32 10.80 -11.31 8.54
N ASN A 33 11.42 -11.88 9.57
CA ASN A 33 12.77 -12.44 9.46
C ASN A 33 12.74 -13.80 8.75
N LEU A 34 13.90 -14.25 8.25
CA LEU A 34 14.05 -15.56 7.62
C LEU A 34 13.86 -16.75 8.60
N SER A 35 13.50 -16.50 9.86
CA SER A 35 13.22 -17.57 10.81
C SER A 35 11.90 -18.26 10.46
N PHE A 36 11.90 -19.58 10.50
CA PHE A 36 10.76 -20.42 10.10
C PHE A 36 9.46 -20.09 10.85
N HIS A 37 9.57 -19.68 12.12
CA HIS A 37 8.42 -19.32 12.96
C HIS A 37 7.65 -18.10 12.45
N SER A 38 8.31 -17.14 11.83
CA SER A 38 7.67 -15.92 11.30
C SER A 38 6.74 -16.24 10.12
N PHE A 39 7.17 -17.12 9.21
CA PHE A 39 6.34 -17.53 8.07
C PHE A 39 5.13 -18.36 8.49
N SER A 40 5.32 -19.32 9.40
CA SER A 40 4.22 -20.13 9.94
C SER A 40 3.19 -19.28 10.67
N SER A 41 3.65 -18.33 11.50
CA SER A 41 2.78 -17.39 12.22
C SER A 41 2.02 -16.49 11.25
N LEU A 42 2.69 -15.90 10.26
CA LEU A 42 2.05 -15.07 9.24
C LEU A 42 0.98 -15.83 8.46
N ARG A 43 1.29 -17.07 8.04
CA ARG A 43 0.32 -17.95 7.37
C ARG A 43 -0.92 -18.21 8.25
N LEU A 44 -0.73 -18.47 9.55
CA LEU A 44 -1.83 -18.62 10.51
C LEU A 44 -2.65 -17.32 10.63
N HIS A 45 -1.99 -16.16 10.70
CA HIS A 45 -2.65 -14.86 10.76
C HIS A 45 -3.46 -14.55 9.50
N PHE A 46 -2.94 -14.90 8.32
CA PHE A 46 -3.67 -14.81 7.05
C PHE A 46 -4.89 -15.73 7.03
N GLY A 47 -4.78 -16.94 7.57
CA GLY A 47 -5.94 -17.83 7.76
C GLY A 47 -7.02 -17.19 8.65
N LYS A 48 -6.64 -16.63 9.81
CA LYS A 48 -7.56 -15.91 10.70
C LYS A 48 -8.21 -14.69 10.02
N LEU A 49 -7.43 -13.91 9.27
CA LEU A 49 -7.94 -12.80 8.47
C LEU A 49 -8.95 -13.27 7.42
N GLY A 50 -8.64 -14.38 6.75
CA GLY A 50 -9.53 -15.06 5.81
C GLY A 50 -10.85 -15.46 6.44
N GLN A 51 -10.83 -16.02 7.65
CA GLN A 51 -12.04 -16.40 8.39
C GLN A 51 -12.89 -15.19 8.76
N ILE A 52 -12.27 -14.10 9.24
CA ILE A 52 -12.99 -12.86 9.60
C ILE A 52 -13.72 -12.29 8.39
N ILE A 53 -13.01 -12.09 7.27
CA ILE A 53 -13.64 -11.56 6.05
C ILE A 53 -14.65 -12.57 5.49
N GLY A 54 -14.33 -13.86 5.56
CA GLY A 54 -15.21 -14.93 5.09
C GLY A 54 -16.51 -15.07 5.87
N ALA A 55 -16.58 -14.58 7.11
CA ALA A 55 -17.81 -14.50 7.89
C ALA A 55 -18.79 -13.42 7.39
N HIS A 56 -18.30 -12.45 6.62
CA HIS A 56 -19.08 -11.35 6.04
C HIS A 56 -19.48 -11.72 4.61
N THR A 57 -20.63 -12.38 4.45
CA THR A 57 -21.02 -12.98 3.17
C THR A 57 -21.30 -11.93 2.10
N ARG A 58 -21.95 -10.80 2.42
CA ARG A 58 -22.21 -9.75 1.43
C ARG A 58 -20.91 -9.14 0.94
N LEU A 59 -19.99 -8.82 1.85
CA LEU A 59 -18.67 -8.32 1.48
C LEU A 59 -17.89 -9.33 0.63
N LYS A 60 -17.90 -10.61 0.98
CA LYS A 60 -17.21 -11.67 0.23
C LYS A 60 -17.73 -11.83 -1.20
N GLU A 61 -19.03 -11.69 -1.41
CA GLU A 61 -19.67 -11.91 -2.73
C GLU A 61 -19.54 -10.69 -3.64
N HIS A 62 -19.67 -9.48 -3.10
CA HIS A 62 -19.77 -8.26 -3.90
C HIS A 62 -18.48 -7.42 -3.92
N SER A 63 -17.54 -7.68 -3.02
CA SER A 63 -16.29 -6.91 -2.89
C SER A 63 -15.08 -7.71 -3.35
N ARG A 64 -14.09 -7.02 -3.91
CA ARG A 64 -12.76 -7.57 -4.16
C ARG A 64 -11.81 -7.19 -3.03
N PHE A 65 -10.86 -8.07 -2.73
CA PHE A 65 -9.87 -7.86 -1.69
C PHE A 65 -8.49 -7.85 -2.33
N LEU A 66 -7.83 -6.69 -2.33
CA LEU A 66 -6.49 -6.52 -2.87
C LEU A 66 -5.48 -6.39 -1.73
N PHE A 67 -4.39 -7.15 -1.82
CA PHE A 67 -3.28 -7.12 -0.88
C PHE A 67 -2.00 -6.66 -1.57
N ILE A 68 -1.39 -5.61 -1.01
CA ILE A 68 -0.16 -4.99 -1.51
C ILE A 68 0.93 -5.15 -0.44
N PRO A 69 2.08 -5.75 -0.76
CA PRO A 69 3.14 -6.00 0.21
C PRO A 69 3.82 -4.70 0.65
N GLY A 70 4.10 -4.57 1.94
CA GLY A 70 4.87 -3.48 2.52
C GLY A 70 6.39 -3.75 2.51
N PRO A 71 7.19 -2.77 2.96
CA PRO A 71 8.65 -2.89 3.01
C PRO A 71 9.17 -3.93 4.01
N ASP A 72 8.43 -4.24 5.08
CA ASP A 72 8.88 -5.20 6.10
C ASP A 72 8.21 -6.58 5.98
N ASP A 73 7.42 -6.78 4.93
CA ASP A 73 6.76 -8.05 4.64
C ASP A 73 7.72 -9.08 4.04
N ALA A 74 7.29 -10.35 4.09
CA ALA A 74 8.00 -11.47 3.48
C ALA A 74 8.24 -11.24 1.98
N GLY A 75 9.50 -11.38 1.57
CA GLY A 75 9.91 -11.25 0.17
C GLY A 75 11.41 -11.48 0.00
N PRO A 76 11.89 -11.59 -1.25
CA PRO A 76 13.29 -11.86 -1.53
C PRO A 76 14.21 -10.68 -1.20
N SER A 77 13.71 -9.45 -1.25
CA SER A 77 14.49 -8.24 -0.97
C SER A 77 13.61 -7.03 -0.66
N THR A 78 14.23 -5.92 -0.25
CA THR A 78 13.61 -4.61 -0.08
C THR A 78 13.71 -3.72 -1.32
N VAL A 79 14.17 -4.28 -2.45
CA VAL A 79 14.34 -3.60 -3.74
C VAL A 79 12.97 -3.38 -4.39
N LEU A 80 12.78 -2.23 -5.06
CA LEU A 80 11.57 -1.92 -5.83
C LEU A 80 11.73 -2.29 -7.31
N PRO A 81 10.66 -2.64 -8.03
CA PRO A 81 9.34 -3.01 -7.51
C PRO A 81 9.39 -4.35 -6.77
N ARG A 82 8.58 -4.48 -5.72
CA ARG A 82 8.46 -5.73 -4.95
C ARG A 82 7.43 -6.65 -5.56
N CYS A 83 7.76 -7.94 -5.63
CA CYS A 83 6.83 -8.97 -6.04
C CYS A 83 5.68 -9.12 -5.03
N ALA A 84 4.57 -9.70 -5.49
CA ALA A 84 3.47 -10.10 -4.62
C ALA A 84 3.93 -11.11 -3.55
N LEU A 85 3.14 -11.26 -2.49
CA LEU A 85 3.42 -12.23 -1.43
C LEU A 85 3.44 -13.67 -2.00
N PRO A 86 4.38 -14.53 -1.53
CA PRO A 86 4.44 -15.93 -1.94
C PRO A 86 3.14 -16.70 -1.70
N LYS A 87 2.75 -17.56 -2.65
CA LYS A 87 1.52 -18.36 -2.60
C LYS A 87 1.37 -19.17 -1.30
N TYR A 88 2.46 -19.76 -0.83
CA TYR A 88 2.51 -20.49 0.43
C TYR A 88 1.92 -19.71 1.63
N LEU A 89 2.13 -18.39 1.69
CA LEU A 89 1.59 -17.55 2.75
C LEU A 89 0.13 -17.19 2.54
N THR A 90 -0.29 -17.04 1.28
CA THR A 90 -1.61 -16.54 0.91
C THR A 90 -2.65 -17.65 0.76
N GLU A 91 -2.23 -18.91 0.60
CA GLU A 91 -3.09 -20.08 0.41
C GLU A 91 -4.16 -20.21 1.50
N GLU A 92 -3.81 -20.01 2.78
CA GLU A 92 -4.78 -20.10 3.88
C GLU A 92 -5.87 -19.02 3.80
N LEU A 93 -5.51 -17.80 3.37
CA LEU A 93 -6.50 -16.74 3.18
C LEU A 93 -7.38 -17.03 1.96
N GLN A 94 -6.79 -17.50 0.86
CA GLN A 94 -7.51 -17.80 -0.38
C GLN A 94 -8.50 -18.95 -0.25
N LYS A 95 -8.27 -19.91 0.67
CA LYS A 95 -9.29 -20.93 1.03
C LYS A 95 -10.61 -20.32 1.48
N HIS A 96 -10.56 -19.22 2.22
CA HIS A 96 -11.75 -18.52 2.71
C HIS A 96 -12.27 -17.46 1.73
N ILE A 97 -11.36 -16.78 1.03
CA ILE A 97 -11.64 -15.69 0.08
C ILE A 97 -11.00 -16.01 -1.28
N PRO A 98 -11.67 -16.78 -2.15
CA PRO A 98 -11.11 -17.15 -3.45
C PRO A 98 -10.89 -15.94 -4.38
N ASN A 99 -11.61 -14.85 -4.16
CA ASN A 99 -11.54 -13.62 -4.95
C ASN A 99 -10.39 -12.67 -4.52
N ALA A 100 -9.57 -13.05 -3.53
CA ALA A 100 -8.47 -12.25 -3.03
C ALA A 100 -7.33 -12.15 -4.06
N ILE A 101 -6.92 -10.92 -4.36
CA ILE A 101 -5.88 -10.57 -5.33
C ILE A 101 -4.65 -10.11 -4.56
N PHE A 102 -3.48 -10.65 -4.91
CA PHE A 102 -2.19 -10.23 -4.36
C PHE A 102 -1.37 -9.63 -5.49
N LEU A 103 -0.97 -8.36 -5.37
CA LEU A 103 -0.22 -7.64 -6.40
C LEU A 103 1.17 -7.21 -5.89
N SER A 104 1.97 -6.67 -6.80
CA SER A 104 3.26 -6.04 -6.52
C SER A 104 3.11 -4.74 -5.73
N ASN A 105 4.23 -4.22 -5.25
CA ASN A 105 4.33 -2.87 -4.73
C ASN A 105 5.43 -2.09 -5.48
N PRO A 106 5.11 -1.01 -6.21
CA PRO A 106 3.78 -0.45 -6.41
C PRO A 106 2.86 -1.32 -7.27
N CYS A 107 1.59 -0.96 -7.34
CA CYS A 107 0.65 -1.47 -8.32
C CYS A 107 -0.28 -0.37 -8.85
N ARG A 108 -0.88 -0.61 -10.02
CA ARG A 108 -1.81 0.31 -10.66
C ARG A 108 -3.15 -0.38 -10.86
N ILE A 109 -4.23 0.34 -10.60
CA ILE A 109 -5.59 -0.12 -10.81
C ILE A 109 -6.28 0.86 -11.74
N LYS A 110 -6.84 0.33 -12.82
CA LYS A 110 -7.71 1.09 -13.71
C LYS A 110 -9.15 0.85 -13.30
N PHE A 111 -9.83 1.92 -12.89
CA PHE A 111 -11.24 1.90 -12.54
C PHE A 111 -11.99 2.79 -13.53
N TYR A 112 -12.67 2.16 -14.49
CA TYR A 112 -13.26 2.82 -15.65
C TYR A 112 -12.24 3.68 -16.42
N THR A 113 -12.39 5.01 -16.38
CA THR A 113 -11.50 5.99 -17.03
C THR A 113 -10.38 6.48 -16.12
N GLN A 114 -10.44 6.15 -14.82
CA GLN A 114 -9.49 6.62 -13.82
C GLN A 114 -8.38 5.62 -13.58
N GLU A 115 -7.17 6.14 -13.36
CA GLU A 115 -6.01 5.36 -12.98
C GLU A 115 -5.61 5.71 -11.55
N ILE A 116 -5.51 4.68 -10.72
CA ILE A 116 -5.16 4.76 -9.31
C ILE A 116 -3.86 4.01 -9.09
N VAL A 117 -2.83 4.72 -8.60
CA VAL A 117 -1.53 4.14 -8.29
C VAL A 117 -1.42 3.95 -6.80
N PHE A 118 -1.09 2.73 -6.37
CA PHE A 118 -0.83 2.41 -4.97
C PHE A 118 0.65 2.18 -4.76
N PHE A 119 1.20 2.83 -3.74
CA PHE A 119 2.60 2.68 -3.39
C PHE A 119 2.76 2.66 -1.87
N ARG A 120 3.16 1.50 -1.34
CA ARG A 120 3.40 1.33 0.10
C ARG A 120 4.88 1.50 0.40
N GLN A 121 5.28 2.70 0.82
CA GLN A 121 6.65 2.96 1.28
C GLN A 121 6.68 4.16 2.22
N ASP A 122 7.59 4.15 3.18
CA ASP A 122 7.82 5.28 4.11
C ASP A 122 8.61 6.40 3.40
N LEU A 123 8.00 6.98 2.37
CA LEU A 123 8.65 7.84 1.40
C LEU A 123 8.92 9.24 1.97
N LEU A 124 7.98 9.79 2.75
CA LEU A 124 8.15 11.10 3.37
C LEU A 124 9.41 11.12 4.24
N TYR A 125 9.57 10.10 5.09
CA TYR A 125 10.72 9.97 5.97
C TYR A 125 12.03 9.80 5.19
N ARG A 126 12.03 8.99 4.12
CA ARG A 126 13.22 8.76 3.28
C ARG A 126 13.64 10.00 2.50
N MET A 127 12.69 10.73 1.92
CA MET A 127 12.97 11.99 1.22
C MET A 127 13.52 13.03 2.18
N ARG A 128 12.88 13.23 3.34
CA ARG A 128 13.32 14.22 4.33
C ARG A 128 14.73 13.99 4.84
N ARG A 129 15.15 12.72 5.02
CA ARG A 129 16.54 12.39 5.39
C ARG A 129 17.55 12.59 4.27
N SER A 130 17.09 12.59 3.02
CA SER A 130 17.95 12.74 1.83
C SER A 130 17.93 14.16 1.27
N CYS A 131 17.17 15.08 1.87
CA CYS A 131 17.11 16.48 1.47
C CYS A 131 18.44 17.19 1.80
N LEU A 132 19.02 17.87 0.82
CA LEU A 132 20.19 18.74 1.03
C LEU A 132 19.82 20.01 1.80
N MET A 133 18.67 20.61 1.45
CA MET A 133 18.10 21.76 2.12
C MET A 133 16.73 21.38 2.66
N ALA A 134 16.44 21.78 3.89
CA ALA A 134 15.09 21.66 4.41
C ALA A 134 14.17 22.59 3.60
N PRO A 135 12.96 22.15 3.22
CA PRO A 135 12.02 23.01 2.52
C PRO A 135 11.68 24.22 3.39
N SER A 136 11.60 25.37 2.72
CA SER A 136 11.31 26.64 3.35
C SER A 136 9.86 26.66 3.83
N THR A 137 9.61 27.35 4.94
CA THR A 137 8.24 27.59 5.41
C THR A 137 7.47 28.57 4.52
N GLU A 138 8.17 29.27 3.61
CA GLU A 138 7.59 30.24 2.69
C GLU A 138 6.91 29.57 1.49
N GLU A 139 7.47 28.47 0.97
CA GLU A 139 6.94 27.77 -0.20
C GLU A 139 5.89 26.71 0.16
N THR A 140 6.16 25.89 1.18
CA THR A 140 5.23 24.85 1.63
C THR A 140 5.38 24.59 3.12
N SER A 141 4.34 24.92 3.90
CA SER A 141 4.34 24.65 5.34
C SER A 141 4.22 23.15 5.65
N ASP A 142 3.59 22.37 4.76
CA ASP A 142 3.34 20.95 5.01
C ASP A 142 4.32 20.03 4.26
N PRO A 143 5.02 19.14 4.97
CA PRO A 143 5.91 18.16 4.37
C PRO A 143 5.23 17.21 3.36
N PHE A 144 3.95 16.86 3.57
CA PHE A 144 3.26 15.96 2.65
C PHE A 144 2.91 16.64 1.34
N GLU A 145 2.46 17.89 1.35
CA GLU A 145 2.25 18.70 0.14
C GLU A 145 3.53 18.85 -0.69
N HIS A 146 4.65 19.14 -0.02
CA HIS A 146 5.97 19.21 -0.68
C HIS A 146 6.38 17.86 -1.29
N LEU A 147 6.11 16.74 -0.61
CA LEU A 147 6.35 15.39 -1.13
C LEU A 147 5.54 15.14 -2.41
N VAL A 148 4.24 15.46 -2.39
CA VAL A 148 3.35 15.26 -3.54
C VAL A 148 3.80 16.11 -4.73
N ALA A 149 4.15 17.37 -4.50
CA ALA A 149 4.68 18.24 -5.55
C ALA A 149 5.98 17.67 -6.14
N THR A 150 6.90 17.18 -5.29
CA THR A 150 8.17 16.58 -5.73
C THR A 150 7.94 15.34 -6.61
N ILE A 151 7.11 14.40 -6.17
CA ILE A 151 6.80 13.17 -6.90
C ILE A 151 6.14 13.48 -8.25
N THR A 152 5.21 14.44 -8.26
CA THR A 152 4.49 14.85 -9.47
C THR A 152 5.44 15.50 -10.48
N HIS A 153 6.27 16.45 -10.04
CA HIS A 153 7.23 17.12 -10.93
C HIS A 153 8.33 16.17 -11.44
N GLN A 154 8.82 15.26 -10.60
CA GLN A 154 9.80 14.26 -11.01
C GLN A 154 9.20 13.14 -11.87
N SER A 155 7.86 13.06 -11.97
CA SER A 155 7.15 12.00 -12.68
C SER A 155 7.63 10.59 -12.29
N HIS A 156 8.00 10.40 -11.02
CA HIS A 156 8.56 9.16 -10.50
C HIS A 156 8.10 8.94 -9.06
N LEU A 157 7.68 7.73 -8.70
CA LEU A 157 7.22 7.39 -7.35
C LEU A 157 8.35 7.45 -6.30
N CYS A 158 9.60 7.19 -6.72
CA CYS A 158 10.74 7.17 -5.82
C CYS A 158 11.94 7.93 -6.41
N PRO A 159 11.94 9.28 -6.43
CA PRO A 159 13.06 10.09 -6.88
C PRO A 159 14.15 10.13 -5.80
N LEU A 160 14.73 8.98 -5.48
CA LEU A 160 15.79 8.82 -4.49
C LEU A 160 16.99 8.10 -5.12
N PRO A 161 18.22 8.35 -4.65
CA PRO A 161 19.38 7.59 -5.09
C PRO A 161 19.24 6.10 -4.78
N LEU A 162 19.85 5.25 -5.62
CA LEU A 162 19.84 3.79 -5.45
C LEU A 162 20.47 3.33 -4.12
N SER A 163 21.36 4.13 -3.53
CA SER A 163 21.94 3.89 -2.20
C SER A 163 20.92 4.00 -1.07
N VAL A 164 19.87 4.82 -1.25
CA VAL A 164 18.79 5.02 -0.28
C VAL A 164 17.64 4.04 -0.54
N GLN A 165 17.23 3.91 -1.81
CA GLN A 165 16.21 2.97 -2.24
C GLN A 165 16.69 2.23 -3.49
N PRO A 166 17.13 0.97 -3.33
CA PRO A 166 17.46 0.13 -4.47
C PRO A 166 16.24 -0.10 -5.36
N ILE A 167 16.45 -0.01 -6.67
CA ILE A 167 15.46 -0.29 -7.72
C ILE A 167 16.08 -1.31 -8.69
N ILE A 168 15.29 -2.31 -9.09
CA ILE A 168 15.66 -3.27 -10.13
C ILE A 168 15.70 -2.51 -11.46
N TRP A 169 16.88 -2.32 -12.02
CA TRP A 169 17.10 -1.48 -13.21
C TRP A 169 16.15 -1.81 -14.37
N ASN A 170 15.89 -3.10 -14.62
CA ASN A 170 14.99 -3.54 -15.70
C ASN A 170 13.53 -3.13 -15.50
N TYR A 171 13.12 -2.81 -14.27
CA TYR A 171 11.74 -2.49 -13.89
C TYR A 171 11.57 -1.05 -13.37
N ASP A 172 12.54 -0.17 -13.60
CA ASP A 172 12.46 1.24 -13.19
C ASP A 172 11.22 1.95 -13.79
N HIS A 173 10.90 1.64 -15.04
CA HIS A 173 9.72 2.14 -15.75
C HIS A 173 8.38 1.87 -15.03
N CYS A 174 8.31 0.86 -14.14
CA CYS A 174 7.11 0.58 -13.35
C CYS A 174 6.81 1.66 -12.29
N LEU A 175 7.83 2.42 -11.87
CA LEU A 175 7.76 3.48 -10.86
C LEU A 175 7.47 4.85 -11.47
N HIS A 176 7.48 4.99 -12.79
CA HIS A 176 7.19 6.24 -13.47
C HIS A 176 5.75 6.68 -13.21
N LEU A 177 5.46 7.98 -13.24
CA LEU A 177 4.11 8.54 -13.14
C LEU A 177 3.69 9.22 -14.45
N TYR A 178 4.29 8.80 -15.56
CA TYR A 178 3.93 9.25 -16.90
C TYR A 178 3.23 8.10 -17.65
N PRO A 179 2.01 8.30 -18.18
CA PRO A 179 1.17 9.48 -18.07
C PRO A 179 0.69 9.73 -16.63
N THR A 180 0.33 10.97 -16.31
CA THR A 180 -0.09 11.39 -14.96
C THR A 180 -1.35 10.64 -14.52
N PRO A 181 -1.31 9.90 -13.40
CA PRO A 181 -2.49 9.21 -12.90
C PRO A 181 -3.51 10.20 -12.32
N HIS A 182 -4.74 9.72 -12.13
CA HIS A 182 -5.79 10.54 -11.53
C HIS A 182 -5.63 10.57 -10.00
N THR A 183 -5.25 9.42 -9.42
CA THR A 183 -5.13 9.26 -7.97
C THR A 183 -3.86 8.53 -7.61
N ILE A 184 -3.14 9.05 -6.61
CA ILE A 184 -1.95 8.41 -6.03
C ILE A 184 -2.25 8.12 -4.56
N VAL A 185 -2.16 6.86 -4.17
CA VAL A 185 -2.34 6.40 -2.79
C VAL A 185 -0.99 6.02 -2.24
N LEU A 186 -0.47 6.89 -1.36
CA LEU A 186 0.81 6.69 -0.69
C LEU A 186 0.55 6.04 0.67
N GLY A 187 0.92 4.76 0.84
CA GLY A 187 0.91 4.13 2.15
C GLY A 187 2.17 4.51 2.93
N ASP A 188 2.08 5.53 3.78
CA ASP A 188 3.18 5.96 4.65
C ASP A 188 2.74 5.92 6.13
N ARG A 189 3.71 5.78 7.04
CA ARG A 189 3.50 5.85 8.50
C ARG A 189 3.16 7.25 9.00
N SER A 190 3.28 8.27 8.15
CA SER A 190 2.88 9.65 8.44
C SER A 190 1.38 9.76 8.75
N GLU A 191 0.95 10.96 9.11
CA GLU A 191 -0.45 11.24 9.41
C GLU A 191 -1.33 11.10 8.16
N GLN A 192 -2.62 10.83 8.40
CA GLN A 192 -3.59 10.75 7.32
C GLN A 192 -3.75 12.15 6.72
N LYS A 193 -3.52 12.26 5.41
CA LYS A 193 -3.68 13.53 4.69
C LYS A 193 -4.09 13.29 3.25
N ALA A 194 -4.90 14.18 2.72
CA ALA A 194 -5.26 14.24 1.31
C ALA A 194 -4.89 15.62 0.76
N PHE A 195 -4.36 15.64 -0.46
CA PHE A 195 -3.96 16.86 -1.14
C PHE A 195 -4.21 16.72 -2.65
N ASN A 196 -4.88 17.71 -3.22
CA ASN A 196 -5.12 17.79 -4.65
C ASN A 196 -4.08 18.71 -5.27
N TYR A 197 -3.21 18.13 -6.11
CA TYR A 197 -2.14 18.87 -6.78
C TYR A 197 -2.29 18.74 -8.28
N THR A 198 -2.41 19.86 -8.99
CA THR A 198 -2.46 19.91 -10.47
C THR A 198 -3.44 18.92 -11.11
N GLY A 199 -4.60 18.69 -10.48
CA GLY A 199 -5.63 17.76 -10.96
C GLY A 199 -5.43 16.29 -10.55
N ILE A 200 -4.34 15.98 -9.83
CA ILE A 200 -4.07 14.66 -9.26
C ILE A 200 -4.51 14.65 -7.79
N THR A 201 -5.29 13.64 -7.41
CA THR A 201 -5.66 13.43 -6.00
C THR A 201 -4.60 12.55 -5.34
N CYS A 202 -3.81 13.09 -4.43
CA CYS A 202 -2.85 12.31 -3.67
C CYS A 202 -3.27 12.22 -2.21
N PHE A 203 -3.31 11.01 -1.64
CA PHE A 203 -3.60 10.86 -0.23
C PHE A 203 -2.83 9.72 0.43
N ASN A 204 -2.59 9.88 1.73
CA ASN A 204 -2.11 8.84 2.62
C ASN A 204 -3.25 8.45 3.57
N PRO A 205 -3.68 7.17 3.58
CA PRO A 205 -4.67 6.69 4.57
C PRO A 205 -4.13 6.64 6.00
N GLY A 206 -2.81 6.72 6.20
CA GLY A 206 -2.17 6.58 7.50
C GLY A 206 -2.18 5.14 8.01
N SER A 207 -1.70 4.96 9.24
CA SER A 207 -1.70 3.65 9.91
C SER A 207 -3.01 3.43 10.65
N VAL A 208 -3.71 2.33 10.29
CA VAL A 208 -5.00 1.93 10.89
C VAL A 208 -4.87 1.56 12.38
N PHE A 209 -3.67 1.17 12.83
CA PHE A 209 -3.44 0.61 14.17
C PHE A 209 -2.49 1.44 15.03
N LYS A 210 -2.51 2.77 14.89
CA LYS A 210 -1.94 3.65 15.94
C LYS A 210 -2.77 3.57 17.23
#